data_AF-A0ABD2N800-F1
#
_entry.id   AF-A0ABD2N800-F1
#
_cell.length_a   1.000
_cell.length_b   1.000
_cell.length_c   1.000
_cell.angle_alpha   90.00
_cell.angle_beta   90.00
_cell.angle_gamma   90.00
#
_symmetry.space_group_name_H-M   'P 1'
#
loop_
_entity.id
_entity.type
_entity.pdbx_description
1 polymer ?
#
loop_
_entity_poly.entity_id
_entity_poly.type
_entity_poly.pdbx_seq_one_letter_code
_entity_poly.pdbx_strand_id
1 'polypeptide(L)'
;HLGFKLEQHVKKLPVPVHLLRTEKRSGLIRARLLGAKHVKGQVITFLDAHCECTEGWLEPLLARIVENRKTVVCPIIDVISDETFEYVTASDMTWGGFNWKLNFR
;
A
#
# COMPACT_ATOMS: atom_id res chain seq x y z
N HIS A 1 11.32 -5.95 -16.84
CA HIS A 1 11.73 -4.58 -17.19
C HIS A 1 12.94 -4.10 -16.37
N LEU A 2 12.87 -3.94 -15.05
CA LEU A 2 14.03 -3.47 -14.25
C LEU A 2 14.99 -4.58 -13.78
N GLY A 3 14.53 -5.83 -13.64
CA GLY A 3 15.37 -7.01 -13.42
C GLY A 3 16.46 -6.83 -12.35
N PHE A 4 17.69 -7.20 -12.71
CA PHE A 4 18.87 -7.12 -11.85
C PHE A 4 19.17 -5.70 -11.34
N LYS A 5 18.88 -4.64 -12.11
CA LYS A 5 19.14 -3.26 -11.68
C LYS A 5 18.36 -2.91 -10.42
N LEU A 6 17.09 -3.34 -10.34
CA LEU A 6 16.26 -3.13 -9.15
C LEU A 6 16.80 -3.91 -7.95
N GLU A 7 17.22 -5.17 -8.13
CA GLU A 7 17.79 -5.98 -7.06
C GLU A 7 19.04 -5.34 -6.46
N GLN A 8 19.92 -4.79 -7.30
CA GLN A 8 21.13 -4.11 -6.84
C GLN A 8 20.83 -2.80 -6.13
N HIS A 9 19.82 -2.06 -6.59
CA HIS A 9 19.43 -0.80 -5.95
C HIS A 9 18.80 -1.05 -4.57
N VAL A 10 17.85 -1.99 -4.49
CA VAL A 10 17.12 -2.33 -3.26
C VAL A 10 18.07 -2.77 -2.14
N LYS A 11 19.13 -3.50 -2.45
CA LYS A 11 20.16 -3.92 -1.46
C LYS A 11 20.91 -2.77 -0.79
N LYS A 12 20.90 -1.57 -1.40
CA LYS A 12 21.60 -0.38 -0.89
C LYS A 12 20.71 0.51 -0.02
N LEU A 13 19.42 0.18 0.10
CA LEU A 13 18.50 0.99 0.89
C LEU A 13 18.84 0.88 2.39
N PRO A 14 18.65 1.96 3.15
CA PRO A 14 19.02 2.01 4.56
C PRO A 14 18.14 1.11 5.44
N VAL A 15 16.97 0.73 4.94
CA VAL A 15 16.04 -0.18 5.62
C VAL A 15 16.02 -1.53 4.90
N PRO A 16 15.80 -2.65 5.62
CA PRO A 16 15.68 -3.97 4.99
C PRO A 16 14.49 -4.01 4.03
N VAL A 17 14.77 -4.21 2.75
CA VAL A 17 13.76 -4.35 1.70
C VAL A 17 13.96 -5.67 0.97
N HIS A 18 12.90 -6.47 0.88
CA HIS A 18 12.91 -7.77 0.22
C HIS A 18 12.13 -7.71 -1.10
N LEU A 19 12.81 -8.06 -2.20
CA LEU A 19 12.18 -8.18 -3.51
C LEU A 19 11.79 -9.64 -3.77
N LEU A 20 10.48 -9.91 -3.90
CA LEU A 20 9.95 -11.22 -4.27
C LEU A 20 9.54 -11.23 -5.74
N ARG A 21 9.89 -12.29 -6.48
CA ARG A 21 9.51 -12.46 -7.88
C ARG A 21 8.56 -13.62 -8.05
N THR A 22 7.49 -13.40 -8.82
CA THR A 22 6.62 -14.46 -9.31
C THR A 22 7.13 -14.98 -10.65
N GLU A 23 7.18 -16.30 -10.84
CA GLU A 23 7.60 -16.93 -12.12
C GLU A 23 6.69 -16.55 -13.30
N LYS A 24 5.40 -16.35 -13.03
CA LYS A 24 4.39 -15.96 -14.02
C LYS A 24 3.49 -14.83 -13.52
N ARG A 25 2.91 -14.08 -14.46
CA ARG A 25 1.97 -12.97 -14.16
C ARG A 25 0.74 -13.52 -13.42
N SER A 26 0.68 -13.25 -12.12
CA SER A 26 -0.32 -13.86 -11.21
C SER A 26 -1.47 -12.91 -10.81
N GLY A 27 -1.36 -11.63 -11.14
CA GLY A 27 -2.33 -10.58 -10.78
C GLY A 27 -2.15 -10.02 -9.36
N LEU A 28 -2.80 -8.89 -9.08
CA LEU A 28 -2.66 -8.13 -7.83
C LEU A 28 -2.98 -8.96 -6.58
N ILE A 29 -4.09 -9.71 -6.60
CA ILE A 29 -4.56 -10.49 -5.45
C ILE A 29 -3.50 -11.53 -5.02
N ARG A 30 -2.99 -12.33 -5.97
CA ARG A 30 -1.97 -13.35 -5.66
C ARG A 30 -0.64 -12.74 -5.25
N ALA A 31 -0.27 -11.59 -5.83
CA ALA A 31 0.93 -10.86 -5.42
C ALA A 31 0.83 -10.37 -3.97
N ARG A 32 -0.33 -9.81 -3.57
CA ARG A 32 -0.58 -9.41 -2.16
C ARG A 32 -0.50 -10.60 -1.21
N LEU A 33 -1.11 -11.74 -1.57
CA LEU A 33 -1.02 -12.97 -0.78
C LEU A 33 0.41 -13.54 -0.69
N LEU A 34 1.20 -13.45 -1.76
CA LEU A 34 2.61 -13.86 -1.73
C LEU A 34 3.40 -13.01 -0.74
N GLY A 35 3.22 -11.69 -0.77
CA GLY A 35 3.83 -10.78 0.21
C GLY A 35 3.40 -11.13 1.64
N ALA A 36 2.09 -11.29 1.88
CA ALA A 36 1.54 -11.62 3.19
C ALA A 36 2.06 -12.94 3.79
N LYS A 37 2.48 -13.90 2.95
CA LYS A 37 3.11 -15.15 3.42
C LYS A 37 4.55 -14.98 3.91
N HIS A 38 5.25 -13.93 3.49
CA HIS A 38 6.67 -13.70 3.79
C HIS A 38 6.90 -12.65 4.88
N VAL A 39 5.90 -11.81 5.17
CA VAL A 39 6.01 -10.80 6.23
C VAL A 39 6.05 -11.46 7.62
N LYS A 40 6.85 -10.87 8.51
CA LYS A 40 6.95 -11.28 9.92
C LYS A 40 6.33 -10.26 10.88
N GLY A 41 5.81 -9.15 10.36
CA GLY A 41 5.21 -8.08 11.14
C GLY A 41 3.86 -8.47 11.74
N GLN A 42 3.50 -7.82 12.84
CA GLN A 42 2.21 -8.03 13.51
C GLN A 42 1.02 -7.40 12.76
N VAL A 43 1.30 -6.42 11.90
CA VAL A 43 0.35 -5.71 11.04
C VAL A 43 0.92 -5.69 9.63
N ILE A 44 0.04 -5.85 8.64
CA ILE A 44 0.39 -5.78 7.22
C ILE A 44 -0.21 -4.50 6.66
N THR A 45 0.64 -3.61 6.16
CA THR A 45 0.21 -2.40 5.46
C THR A 45 0.46 -2.59 3.97
N PHE A 46 -0.60 -2.50 3.16
CA PHE A 46 -0.49 -2.58 1.71
C PHE A 46 -0.44 -1.16 1.14
N LEU A 47 0.55 -0.90 0.28
CA LEU A 47 0.67 0.33 -0.50
C LEU A 47 0.77 -0.03 -1.97
N ASP A 48 0.25 0.84 -2.83
CA ASP A 48 0.49 0.73 -4.27
C ASP A 48 1.89 1.27 -4.61
N ALA A 49 2.43 0.86 -5.76
CA ALA A 49 3.83 1.16 -6.14
C ALA A 49 4.07 2.63 -6.52
N HIS A 50 3.05 3.48 -6.45
CA HIS A 50 3.00 4.87 -6.87
C HIS A 50 2.28 5.71 -5.80
N CYS A 51 2.61 5.47 -4.52
CA CYS A 51 2.13 6.26 -3.39
C CYS A 51 3.27 7.07 -2.78
N GLU A 52 2.93 8.24 -2.25
CA GLU A 52 3.80 9.03 -1.36
C GLU A 52 3.12 9.13 0.00
N CYS A 53 3.89 8.94 1.07
CA CYS A 53 3.37 8.94 2.43
C CYS A 53 3.61 10.30 3.09
N THR A 54 2.58 10.84 3.74
CA THR A 54 2.68 12.07 4.52
C THR A 54 3.36 11.82 5.87
N GLU A 55 3.84 12.88 6.51
CA GLU A 55 4.40 12.80 7.85
C GLU A 55 3.35 12.30 8.86
N GLY A 56 3.71 11.33 9.70
CA GLY A 56 2.82 10.78 10.72
C GLY A 56 1.65 9.92 10.20
N TRP A 57 1.71 9.44 8.95
CA TRP A 57 0.62 8.67 8.34
C TRP A 57 0.36 7.30 9.01
N LEU A 58 1.36 6.70 9.65
CA LEU A 58 1.32 5.29 10.06
C LEU A 58 0.82 5.11 11.50
N GLU A 59 1.29 5.95 12.42
CA GLU A 59 0.99 5.94 13.84
C GLU A 59 -0.52 5.96 14.15
N PRO A 60 -1.35 6.85 13.56
CA PRO A 60 -2.79 6.86 13.83
C PRO A 60 -3.46 5.56 13.35
N LEU A 61 -3.03 5.00 12.21
CA LEU A 61 -3.58 3.74 11.69
C LEU A 61 -3.26 2.57 12.64
N LEU A 62 -2.01 2.47 13.09
CA LEU A 62 -1.60 1.43 14.02
C LEU A 62 -2.28 1.57 15.38
N ALA A 63 -2.47 2.79 15.89
CA ALA A 63 -3.14 3.03 17.17
C ALA A 63 -4.56 2.42 17.19
N ARG A 64 -5.34 2.59 16.11
CA ARG A 64 -6.68 2.00 16.00
C ARG A 64 -6.67 0.47 16.00
N ILE A 65 -5.63 -0.15 15.41
CA ILE A 65 -5.48 -1.62 15.41
C ILE A 65 -5.05 -2.12 16.79
N VAL A 66 -4.25 -1.35 17.54
CA VAL A 66 -3.86 -1.69 18.92
C VAL A 66 -5.08 -1.71 19.83
N GLU A 67 -5.98 -0.74 19.71
CA GLU A 67 -7.24 -0.71 20.47
C GLU A 67 -8.12 -1.94 20.20
N ASN A 68 -8.18 -2.38 18.94
CA ASN A 68 -8.92 -3.59 18.57
C ASN A 68 -8.26 -4.31 17.38
N ARG A 69 -7.69 -5.49 17.66
CA ARG A 69 -6.98 -6.34 16.69
C ARG A 69 -7.84 -6.88 15.55
N LYS A 70 -9.18 -6.77 15.64
CA LYS A 70 -10.12 -7.14 14.56
C LYS A 70 -10.44 -5.98 13.62
N THR A 71 -9.95 -4.77 13.91
CA THR A 71 -10.17 -3.59 13.07
C THR A 71 -9.25 -3.61 11.85
N VAL A 72 -9.83 -3.38 10.67
CA VAL A 72 -9.08 -3.08 9.44
C VAL A 72 -9.23 -1.58 9.18
N VAL A 73 -8.12 -0.90 8.97
CA VAL A 73 -8.09 0.56 8.79
C VAL A 73 -7.60 0.92 7.39
N CYS A 74 -8.06 2.07 6.90
CA CYS A 74 -7.60 2.68 5.65
C CYS A 74 -7.28 4.16 5.94
N PRO A 75 -6.15 4.69 5.43
CA PRO A 75 -5.93 6.13 5.45
C PRO A 75 -6.91 6.85 4.52
N ILE A 76 -7.02 8.17 4.69
CA ILE A 76 -7.53 9.03 3.62
C ILE A 76 -6.53 8.94 2.46
N ILE A 77 -7.05 8.78 1.24
CA ILE A 77 -6.23 8.65 0.03
C ILE A 77 -6.36 9.95 -0.74
N ASP A 78 -5.35 10.79 -0.62
CA ASP A 78 -5.22 12.02 -1.41
C ASP A 78 -4.83 11.71 -2.86
N VAL A 79 -5.00 12.69 -3.74
CA VAL A 79 -4.73 12.56 -5.16
C VAL A 79 -3.39 13.20 -5.48
N ILE A 80 -2.54 12.47 -6.19
CA ILE A 80 -1.36 13.03 -6.85
C ILE A 80 -1.68 13.05 -8.35
N SER A 81 -1.64 14.23 -8.97
CA SER A 81 -1.88 14.36 -10.42
C SER A 81 -0.83 13.56 -11.20
N ASP A 82 -1.29 12.76 -12.16
CA ASP A 82 -0.41 11.99 -13.05
C ASP A 82 0.27 12.85 -14.12
N GLU A 83 -0.22 14.07 -14.35
CA GLU A 83 0.36 15.03 -15.30
C GLU A 83 1.34 15.99 -14.64
N THR A 84 0.98 16.56 -13.49
CA THR A 84 1.75 17.63 -12.85
C THR A 84 2.47 17.22 -11.57
N PHE A 85 2.18 16.02 -11.03
CA PHE A 85 2.59 15.59 -9.68
C PHE A 85 2.10 16.53 -8.56
N GLU A 86 1.10 17.37 -8.83
CA GLU A 86 0.47 18.20 -7.80
C GLU A 86 -0.29 17.33 -6.80
N TYR A 87 -0.09 17.62 -5.51
CA TYR A 87 -0.76 16.95 -4.40
C TYR A 87 -2.06 17.69 -4.06
N VAL A 88 -3.18 16.97 -4.16
CA VAL A 88 -4.53 17.48 -3.92
C VAL A 88 -5.17 16.66 -2.80
N THR A 89 -5.50 17.34 -1.70
CA THR A 89 -6.12 16.70 -0.53
C THR A 89 -7.54 16.24 -0.82
N ALA A 90 -7.86 15.02 -0.40
CA ALA A 90 -9.21 14.48 -0.43
C ALA A 90 -10.03 14.98 0.78
N SER A 91 -11.36 14.85 0.68
CA SER A 91 -12.27 15.14 1.79
C SER A 91 -12.26 14.02 2.81
N ASP A 92 -12.13 14.37 4.09
CA ASP A 92 -12.19 13.47 5.24
C ASP A 92 -13.61 12.97 5.57
N MET A 93 -14.64 13.52 4.91
CA MET A 93 -16.04 13.16 5.09
C MET A 93 -16.57 12.22 4.00
N THR A 94 -15.72 11.30 3.52
CA THR A 94 -16.10 10.32 2.49
C THR A 94 -16.03 8.90 3.01
N TRP A 95 -17.02 8.08 2.62
CA TRP A 95 -17.07 6.65 2.91
C TRP A 95 -17.13 5.87 1.61
N GLY A 96 -16.40 4.77 1.54
CA GLY A 96 -16.43 3.89 0.39
C GLY A 96 -17.82 3.26 0.20
N GLY A 97 -18.36 3.38 -1.00
CA GLY A 97 -19.61 2.77 -1.42
C GLY A 97 -19.42 1.88 -2.65
N PHE A 98 -20.48 1.18 -3.05
CA PHE A 98 -20.51 0.48 -4.34
C PHE A 98 -21.90 0.53 -4.96
N ASN A 99 -21.95 0.52 -6.30
CA ASN A 99 -23.21 0.44 -7.04
C ASN A 99 -23.61 -1.01 -7.34
N TRP A 100 -24.80 -1.23 -7.91
CA TRP A 100 -25.30 -2.57 -8.27
C TRP A 100 -24.49 -3.31 -9.35
N LYS A 101 -23.57 -2.61 -10.02
CA LYS A 101 -22.59 -3.22 -10.94
C LYS A 101 -21.30 -3.63 -10.22
N LEU A 102 -21.27 -3.50 -8.89
CA LEU A 102 -20.12 -3.76 -8.01
C LEU A 102 -18.91 -2.87 -8.30
N ASN A 103 -19.13 -1.67 -8.83
CA ASN A 103 -18.07 -0.67 -8.94
C ASN A 103 -17.97 0.09 -7.61
N PHE A 104 -16.77 0.11 -7.04
CA PHE A 104 -16.44 0.93 -5.88
C PHE A 104 -16.46 2.43 -6.23
N ARG A 105 -16.92 3.26 -5.30
CA ARG A 105 -16.97 4.73 -5.41
C ARG A 105 -16.58 5.36 -4.09
#